data_AF-A0A0M2VA83-F1
#
_entry.id   AF-A0A0M2VA83-F1
#
_cell.length_a   1.000
_cell.length_b   1.000
_cell.length_c   1.000
_cell.angle_alpha   90.00
_cell.angle_beta   90.00
_cell.angle_gamma   90.00
#
_symmetry.space_group_name_H-M   'P 1'
#
loop_
_entity.id
_entity.type
_entity.pdbx_description
1 polymer ?
#
loop_
_entity_poly.entity_id
_entity_poly.type
_entity_poly.pdbx_seq_one_letter_code
_entity_poly.pdbx_strand_id
1 'polypeptide(L)'
;MLMNSKMSETYKYAAFSSIELQKELLEFVEKGFLVEDGCYFLSKCFCVVTNATQDDFPDNTGYECFINSINVDDYVEDKFLEYGLCLVSKVFSKWRSMCFEKELRAILSMDEFGLKIKFHVFRNGESWLDSELEGYEEAVMLVSSIEENFLGTT
;
A
#
# COMPACT_ATOMS: atom_id res chain seq x y z
N MET A 1 2.22 -13.20 1.70
CA MET A 1 1.87 -12.39 0.52
C MET A 1 0.83 -13.18 -0.25
N LEU A 2 -0.21 -12.51 -0.74
CA LEU A 2 -1.22 -13.09 -1.62
C LEU A 2 -1.27 -12.27 -2.92
N MET A 3 -1.44 -12.91 -4.06
CA MET A 3 -1.56 -12.22 -5.34
C MET A 3 -2.36 -13.07 -6.33
N ASN A 4 -2.99 -12.41 -7.29
CA ASN A 4 -3.62 -13.12 -8.41
C ASN A 4 -2.59 -13.52 -9.48
N SER A 5 -3.04 -14.35 -10.43
CA SER A 5 -2.23 -14.88 -11.52
C SER A 5 -1.53 -13.79 -12.35
N LYS A 6 -2.25 -12.70 -12.65
CA LYS A 6 -1.73 -11.53 -13.39
C LYS A 6 -0.58 -10.86 -12.66
N MET A 7 -0.75 -10.57 -11.38
CA MET A 7 0.31 -10.00 -10.55
C MET A 7 1.49 -10.96 -10.39
N SER A 8 1.24 -12.27 -10.28
CA SER A 8 2.31 -13.27 -10.23
C SER A 8 3.18 -13.27 -11.48
N GLU A 9 2.59 -13.04 -12.65
CA GLU A 9 3.33 -12.92 -13.90
C GLU A 9 4.23 -11.68 -13.91
N THR A 10 3.71 -10.51 -13.54
CA THR A 10 4.52 -9.28 -13.44
C THR A 10 5.63 -9.42 -12.41
N TYR A 11 5.30 -9.93 -11.22
CA TYR A 11 6.22 -10.01 -10.08
C TYR A 11 7.45 -10.88 -10.37
N LYS A 12 7.33 -11.93 -11.20
CA LYS A 12 8.45 -12.81 -11.58
C LYS A 12 9.60 -12.08 -12.29
N TYR A 13 9.29 -10.99 -12.97
CA TYR A 13 10.27 -10.22 -13.75
C TYR A 13 10.72 -8.95 -13.05
N ALA A 14 10.13 -8.60 -11.90
CA ALA A 14 10.46 -7.41 -11.14
C ALA A 14 11.88 -7.50 -10.57
N ALA A 15 12.70 -6.46 -10.80
CA ALA A 15 14.10 -6.42 -10.39
C ALA A 15 14.33 -5.42 -9.24
N PHE A 16 14.46 -5.92 -8.01
CA PHE A 16 14.43 -5.10 -6.80
C PHE A 16 15.77 -4.47 -6.38
N SER A 17 16.89 -4.96 -6.91
CA SER A 17 18.23 -4.72 -6.33
C SER A 17 18.84 -3.33 -6.60
N SER A 18 18.08 -2.35 -7.10
CA SER A 18 18.62 -1.02 -7.44
C SER A 18 17.65 0.16 -7.42
N ILE A 19 16.42 0.01 -6.90
CA ILE A 19 15.47 1.12 -6.87
C ILE A 19 15.74 2.06 -5.69
N GLU A 20 16.10 3.30 -6.00
CA GLU A 20 16.10 4.42 -5.06
C GLU A 20 14.82 5.23 -5.25
N LEU A 21 14.04 5.41 -4.17
CA LEU A 21 12.82 6.21 -4.27
C LEU A 21 13.16 7.66 -4.55
N GLN A 22 12.43 8.26 -5.48
CA GLN A 22 12.45 9.70 -5.68
C GLN A 22 11.98 10.42 -4.40
N LYS A 23 12.42 11.67 -4.24
CA LYS A 23 12.18 12.48 -3.05
C LYS A 23 10.69 12.53 -2.70
N GLU A 24 9.84 12.73 -3.69
CA GLU A 24 8.40 12.88 -3.55
C GLU A 24 7.74 11.60 -3.02
N LEU A 25 8.18 10.42 -3.47
CA LEU A 25 7.73 9.13 -2.93
C LEU A 25 8.26 8.90 -1.51
N LEU A 26 9.51 9.31 -1.24
CA LEU A 26 10.13 9.17 0.07
C LEU A 26 9.40 9.99 1.14
N GLU A 27 8.81 11.13 0.79
CA GLU A 27 8.04 11.96 1.72
C GLU A 27 6.84 11.23 2.36
N PHE A 28 6.23 10.24 1.68
CA PHE A 28 5.18 9.41 2.28
C PHE A 28 5.71 8.61 3.48
N VAL A 29 6.97 8.21 3.43
CA VAL A 29 7.65 7.49 4.52
C VAL A 29 8.10 8.46 5.61
N GLU A 30 8.73 9.56 5.22
CA GLU A 30 9.36 10.50 6.16
C GLU A 30 8.34 11.21 7.06
N LYS A 31 7.20 11.62 6.49
CA LYS A 31 6.13 12.26 7.27
C LYS A 31 5.45 11.31 8.26
N GLY A 32 5.56 10.00 8.03
CA GLY A 32 5.04 8.98 8.95
C GLY A 32 3.51 8.91 8.98
N PHE A 33 2.97 8.62 10.16
CA PHE A 33 1.56 8.30 10.35
C PHE A 33 0.89 9.26 11.34
N LEU A 34 -0.39 9.56 11.06
CA LEU A 34 -1.34 10.22 11.94
C LEU A 34 -2.35 9.18 12.45
N VAL A 35 -2.78 9.32 13.70
CA VAL A 35 -3.86 8.51 14.29
C VAL A 35 -5.03 9.41 14.61
N GLU A 36 -6.21 9.10 14.07
CA GLU A 36 -7.43 9.87 14.29
C GLU A 36 -8.63 8.91 14.29
N ASP A 37 -9.46 9.00 15.32
CA ASP A 37 -10.69 8.19 15.49
C ASP A 37 -10.53 6.68 15.24
N GLY A 38 -9.39 6.15 15.67
CA GLY A 38 -9.04 4.72 15.54
C GLY A 38 -8.58 4.30 14.15
N CYS A 39 -8.43 5.24 13.22
CA CYS A 39 -7.81 5.08 11.91
C CYS A 39 -6.34 5.52 11.91
N TYR A 40 -5.58 4.98 10.97
CA TYR A 40 -4.15 5.21 10.80
C TYR A 40 -3.87 5.70 9.39
N PHE A 41 -3.45 6.94 9.28
CA PHE A 41 -3.25 7.60 8.00
C PHE A 41 -1.79 7.89 7.74
N LEU A 42 -1.33 7.68 6.50
CA LEU A 42 -0.08 8.29 6.04
C LEU A 42 -0.26 9.81 6.07
N SER A 43 0.56 10.52 6.84
CA SER A 43 0.37 11.95 7.08
C SER A 43 0.41 12.76 5.77
N LYS A 44 1.18 12.32 4.76
CA LYS A 44 1.20 12.95 3.44
C LYS A 44 -0.14 12.83 2.71
N CYS A 45 -0.81 11.68 2.80
CA CYS A 45 -2.12 11.46 2.21
C CYS A 45 -3.22 12.25 2.93
N PHE A 46 -3.18 12.26 4.26
CA PHE A 46 -4.18 12.93 5.08
C PHE A 46 -4.22 14.45 4.90
N CYS A 47 -3.07 15.08 4.60
CA CYS A 47 -3.03 16.51 4.31
C CYS A 47 -3.73 16.92 3.00
N VAL A 48 -4.16 15.96 2.17
CA VAL A 48 -4.92 16.25 0.96
C VAL A 48 -6.37 16.54 1.36
N VAL A 49 -6.84 17.75 1.07
CA VAL A 49 -8.21 18.16 1.39
C VAL A 49 -9.20 17.29 0.62
N THR A 50 -10.05 16.59 1.36
CA THR A 50 -11.19 15.84 0.85
C THR A 50 -12.45 16.21 1.62
N ASN A 51 -13.62 16.05 0.99
CA ASN A 51 -14.91 16.20 1.65
C ASN A 51 -15.39 14.90 2.32
N ALA A 52 -14.65 13.80 2.14
CA ALA A 52 -15.00 12.50 2.69
C ALA A 52 -14.68 12.44 4.19
N THR A 53 -15.64 11.96 4.95
CA THR A 53 -15.58 11.71 6.39
C THR A 53 -15.63 10.22 6.66
N GLN A 54 -15.30 9.80 7.89
CA GLN A 54 -15.37 8.40 8.29
C GLN A 54 -16.78 7.81 8.12
N ASP A 55 -17.83 8.60 8.36
CA ASP A 55 -19.24 8.18 8.26
C ASP A 55 -19.68 7.84 6.83
N ASP A 56 -18.90 8.26 5.81
CA ASP A 56 -19.17 7.93 4.41
C ASP A 56 -18.76 6.49 4.04
N PHE A 57 -18.10 5.78 4.96
CA PHE A 57 -17.58 4.42 4.75
C PHE A 57 -18.24 3.43 5.70
N PRO A 58 -18.43 2.16 5.28
CA PRO A 58 -19.03 1.14 6.13
C PRO A 58 -18.15 0.74 7.33
N ASP A 59 -16.83 0.93 7.21
CA ASP A 59 -15.84 0.60 8.23
C ASP A 59 -14.55 1.43 8.09
N ASN A 60 -13.65 1.28 9.08
CA ASN A 60 -12.39 2.01 9.13
C ASN A 60 -11.42 1.57 8.04
N THR A 61 -11.45 0.30 7.65
CA THR A 61 -10.64 -0.22 6.54
C THR A 61 -10.97 0.48 5.22
N GLY A 62 -12.26 0.68 4.94
CA GLY A 62 -12.74 1.43 3.79
C GLY A 62 -12.23 2.86 3.78
N TYR A 63 -12.32 3.55 4.92
CA TYR A 63 -11.86 4.92 5.06
C TYR A 63 -10.34 5.05 4.92
N GLU A 64 -9.57 4.19 5.58
CA GLU A 64 -8.11 4.13 5.46
C GLU A 64 -7.68 3.84 4.02
N CYS A 65 -8.30 2.87 3.33
CA CYS A 65 -7.99 2.56 1.94
C CYS A 65 -8.36 3.69 0.96
N PHE A 66 -9.31 4.56 1.33
CA PHE A 66 -9.63 5.74 0.54
C PHE A 66 -8.57 6.84 0.73
N ILE A 67 -8.24 7.17 1.98
CA ILE A 67 -7.27 8.22 2.29
C ILE A 67 -5.84 7.80 1.94
N ASN A 68 -5.40 6.63 2.39
CA ASN A 68 -4.05 6.11 2.18
C ASN A 68 -3.86 5.49 0.79
N SER A 69 -4.43 6.12 -0.23
CA SER A 69 -4.27 5.71 -1.62
C SER A 69 -3.16 6.53 -2.29
N ILE A 70 -2.25 5.86 -2.97
CA ILE A 70 -1.14 6.47 -3.72
C ILE A 70 -1.15 5.88 -5.12
N ASN A 71 -1.22 6.73 -6.16
CA ASN A 71 -0.89 6.31 -7.53
C ASN A 71 0.60 6.54 -7.72
N VAL A 72 1.34 5.49 -8.07
CA VAL A 72 2.81 5.54 -8.20
C VAL A 72 3.21 6.19 -9.52
N ASP A 73 2.39 6.03 -10.54
CA ASP A 73 2.48 6.66 -11.86
C ASP A 73 2.42 8.20 -11.82
N ASP A 74 1.89 8.80 -10.74
CA ASP A 74 1.99 10.24 -10.51
C ASP A 74 3.43 10.72 -10.21
N TYR A 75 4.37 9.79 -9.93
CA TYR A 75 5.73 10.10 -9.46
C TYR A 75 6.84 9.49 -10.30
N VAL A 76 6.59 8.42 -11.06
CA VAL A 76 7.61 7.75 -11.87
C VAL A 76 7.06 7.42 -13.25
N GLU A 77 7.92 7.25 -14.24
CA GLU A 77 7.52 6.97 -15.63
C GLU A 77 7.47 5.47 -15.97
N ASP A 78 8.24 4.64 -15.25
CA ASP A 78 8.34 3.20 -15.47
C ASP A 78 8.58 2.43 -14.16
N LYS A 79 8.64 1.09 -14.27
CA LYS A 79 8.97 0.18 -13.15
C LYS A 79 8.05 0.38 -11.94
N PHE A 80 6.76 0.59 -12.21
CA PHE A 80 5.78 0.94 -11.19
C PHE A 80 5.78 -0.07 -10.05
N LEU A 81 5.80 -1.37 -10.36
CA LEU A 81 5.80 -2.43 -9.37
C LEU A 81 7.04 -2.39 -8.46
N GLU A 82 8.22 -2.19 -9.02
CA GLU A 82 9.46 -2.13 -8.26
C GLU A 82 9.52 -0.90 -7.34
N TYR A 83 9.13 0.28 -7.86
CA TYR A 83 9.01 1.49 -7.04
C TYR A 83 7.95 1.33 -5.95
N GLY A 84 6.80 0.74 -6.28
CA GLY A 84 5.71 0.51 -5.35
C GLY A 84 6.08 -0.45 -4.23
N LEU A 85 6.73 -1.56 -4.55
CA LEU A 85 7.20 -2.52 -3.54
C LEU A 85 8.32 -1.93 -2.68
N CYS A 86 9.24 -1.14 -3.26
CA CYS A 86 10.24 -0.40 -2.50
C CYS A 86 9.59 0.60 -1.52
N LEU A 87 8.55 1.32 -1.96
CA LEU A 87 7.76 2.21 -1.11
C LEU A 87 7.08 1.45 0.02
N VAL A 88 6.35 0.37 -0.27
CA VAL A 88 5.67 -0.46 0.74
C VAL A 88 6.67 -0.96 1.78
N SER A 89 7.85 -1.41 1.36
CA SER A 89 8.88 -1.91 2.28
C SER A 89 9.37 -0.83 3.24
N LYS A 90 9.63 0.38 2.74
CA LYS A 90 10.04 1.52 3.57
C LYS A 90 8.91 1.99 4.49
N VAL A 91 7.66 2.03 4.01
CA VAL A 91 6.48 2.34 4.82
C VAL A 91 6.32 1.33 5.95
N PHE A 92 6.45 0.03 5.67
CA PHE A 92 6.37 -1.02 6.69
C PHE A 92 7.52 -0.94 7.71
N SER A 93 8.73 -0.62 7.26
CA SER A 93 9.86 -0.37 8.17
C SER A 93 9.57 0.80 9.12
N LYS A 94 9.05 1.91 8.57
CA LYS A 94 8.62 3.07 9.36
C LYS A 94 7.52 2.70 10.35
N TRP A 95 6.49 1.97 9.90
CA TRP A 95 5.39 1.49 10.72
C TRP A 95 5.89 0.68 11.93
N ARG A 96 6.76 -0.31 11.69
CA ARG A 96 7.35 -1.14 12.76
C ARG A 96 8.17 -0.30 13.75
N SER A 97 8.91 0.71 13.26
CA SER A 97 9.71 1.60 14.12
C SER A 97 8.87 2.48 15.05
N MET A 98 7.59 2.70 14.74
CA MET A 98 6.66 3.49 15.56
C MET A 98 5.97 2.65 16.66
N CYS A 99 6.41 1.41 16.88
CA CYS A 99 5.94 0.50 17.93
C CYS A 99 4.43 0.22 17.92
N PHE A 100 3.83 0.06 16.73
CA PHE A 100 2.44 -0.39 16.62
C PHE A 100 2.35 -1.91 16.78
N GLU A 101 1.56 -2.38 17.75
CA GLU A 101 1.19 -3.81 17.90
C GLU A 101 0.26 -4.31 16.77
N LYS A 102 -0.12 -3.42 15.85
CA LYS A 102 -1.08 -3.66 14.79
C LYS A 102 -0.39 -4.02 13.49
N GLU A 103 -1.02 -4.91 12.74
CA GLU A 103 -0.60 -5.26 11.38
C GLU A 103 -1.06 -4.19 10.39
N LEU A 104 -0.13 -3.66 9.58
CA LEU A 104 -0.43 -2.82 8.43
C LEU A 104 -0.40 -3.68 7.18
N ARG A 105 -1.39 -3.50 6.30
CA ARG A 105 -1.48 -4.17 5.01
C ARG A 105 -1.38 -3.17 3.88
N ALA A 106 -0.78 -3.61 2.78
CA ALA A 106 -0.70 -2.88 1.53
C ALA A 106 -1.39 -3.69 0.43
N ILE A 107 -2.28 -3.04 -0.30
CA ILE A 107 -2.93 -3.58 -1.50
C ILE A 107 -2.32 -2.86 -2.69
N LEU A 108 -1.70 -3.61 -3.58
CA LEU A 108 -1.15 -3.11 -4.83
C LEU A 108 -2.06 -3.57 -5.96
N SER A 109 -2.61 -2.64 -6.73
CA SER A 109 -3.41 -2.91 -7.93
C SER A 109 -2.76 -2.24 -9.13
N MET A 110 -2.52 -3.01 -10.20
CA MET A 110 -1.80 -2.56 -11.37
C MET A 110 -2.57 -2.90 -12.65
N ASP A 111 -2.65 -1.93 -13.54
CA ASP A 111 -3.25 -2.06 -14.87
C ASP A 111 -2.29 -1.49 -15.94
N GLU A 112 -2.81 -1.19 -17.13
CA GLU A 112 -2.01 -0.60 -18.22
C GLU A 112 -1.61 0.86 -17.99
N PHE A 113 -2.25 1.55 -17.05
CA PHE A 113 -2.03 2.98 -16.79
C PHE A 113 -1.07 3.23 -15.65
N GLY A 114 -0.97 2.33 -14.68
CA GLY A 114 -0.08 2.52 -13.55
C GLY A 114 -0.27 1.55 -12.41
N LEU A 115 0.18 1.97 -11.23
CA LEU A 115 0.12 1.19 -10.00
C LEU A 115 -0.50 2.04 -8.89
N LYS A 116 -1.59 1.54 -8.32
CA LYS A 116 -2.22 2.10 -7.13
C LYS A 116 -1.88 1.26 -5.91
N ILE A 117 -1.50 1.92 -4.83
CA ILE A 117 -1.23 1.31 -3.54
C ILE A 117 -2.20 1.87 -2.51
N LYS A 118 -2.85 0.98 -1.74
CA LYS A 118 -3.69 1.35 -0.61
C LYS A 118 -3.13 0.75 0.66
N PHE A 119 -3.07 1.53 1.74
CA PHE A 119 -2.66 1.04 3.05
C PHE A 119 -3.82 1.06 4.04
N HIS A 120 -3.93 0.01 4.85
CA HIS A 120 -4.90 -0.05 5.93
C HIS A 120 -4.38 -0.93 7.06
N VAL A 121 -4.87 -0.69 8.27
CA VAL A 121 -4.62 -1.57 9.40
C VAL A 121 -5.54 -2.78 9.28
N PHE A 122 -4.99 -3.97 9.53
CA PHE A 122 -5.80 -5.19 9.58
C PHE A 122 -6.70 -5.18 10.82
N ARG A 123 -8.00 -5.39 10.61
CA ARG A 123 -9.01 -5.55 11.65
C ARG A 123 -9.82 -6.80 11.37
N ASN A 124 -10.14 -7.56 12.43
CA ASN A 124 -10.95 -8.75 12.27
C ASN A 124 -12.38 -8.37 11.86
N GLY A 125 -12.87 -8.94 10.76
CA GLY A 125 -14.21 -8.67 10.23
C GLY A 125 -14.28 -7.52 9.22
N GLU A 126 -13.19 -6.81 8.95
CA GLU A 126 -13.11 -5.77 7.93
C GLU A 126 -12.18 -6.20 6.78
N SER A 127 -12.56 -5.89 5.54
CA SER A 127 -11.71 -6.16 4.37
C SER A 127 -12.03 -5.21 3.23
N TRP A 128 -10.99 -4.80 2.51
CA TRP A 128 -11.14 -4.07 1.25
C TRP A 128 -11.29 -5.00 0.04
N LEU A 129 -10.58 -6.14 0.06
CA LEU A 129 -10.58 -7.11 -1.03
C LEU A 129 -11.59 -8.22 -0.75
N ASP A 130 -12.19 -8.75 -1.82
CA ASP A 130 -12.82 -10.06 -1.75
C ASP A 130 -11.78 -11.13 -1.42
N SER A 131 -12.23 -12.20 -0.78
CA SER A 131 -11.46 -13.43 -0.57
C SER A 131 -10.93 -14.04 -1.88
N GLU A 132 -11.62 -13.84 -3.01
CA GLU A 132 -11.21 -14.34 -4.33
C GLU A 132 -10.52 -13.26 -5.17
N LEU A 133 -9.19 -13.24 -5.17
CA LEU A 133 -8.40 -12.24 -5.90
C LEU A 133 -8.39 -12.44 -7.44
N GLU A 134 -8.71 -13.65 -7.93
CA GLU A 134 -8.72 -13.93 -9.37
C GLU A 134 -9.90 -13.26 -10.09
N GLY A 135 -10.94 -12.85 -9.37
CA GLY A 135 -12.08 -12.13 -9.94
C GLY A 135 -11.76 -10.70 -10.38
N TYR A 136 -10.62 -10.14 -9.98
CA TYR A 136 -10.23 -8.77 -10.32
C TYR A 136 -9.68 -8.68 -11.76
N GLU A 137 -10.06 -7.61 -12.47
CA GLU A 137 -9.56 -7.32 -13.81
C GLU A 137 -8.09 -6.91 -13.78
N GLU A 138 -7.67 -6.22 -12.73
CA GLU A 138 -6.30 -5.76 -12.53
C GLU A 138 -5.38 -6.88 -11.99
N ALA A 139 -4.07 -6.64 -12.08
CA ALA A 139 -3.09 -7.40 -11.30
C ALA A 139 -3.15 -6.92 -9.85
N VAL A 140 -3.45 -7.81 -8.90
CA VAL A 140 -3.63 -7.47 -7.48
C VAL A 140 -2.67 -8.24 -6.57
N MET A 141 -2.05 -7.54 -5.62
CA MET A 141 -1.23 -8.09 -4.55
C MET A 141 -1.71 -7.57 -3.18
N LEU A 142 -1.70 -8.44 -2.18
CA LEU A 142 -1.83 -8.10 -0.76
C LEU A 142 -0.55 -8.50 -0.02
N VAL A 143 0.06 -7.53 0.66
CA VAL A 143 1.28 -7.72 1.47
C VAL A 143 1.04 -7.24 2.89
N SER A 144 1.63 -7.93 3.86
CA SER A 144 1.50 -7.62 5.28
C SER A 144 2.81 -7.14 5.89
N SER A 145 2.74 -6.18 6.82
CA SER A 145 3.90 -5.63 7.52
C SER A 145 4.61 -6.61 8.46
N ILE A 146 3.96 -7.74 8.79
CA ILE A 146 4.55 -8.82 9.59
C ILE A 146 5.39 -9.78 8.73
N GLU A 147 5.25 -9.72 7.40
CA GLU A 147 6.04 -10.54 6.50
C GLU A 147 7.44 -9.92 6.35
N GLU A 148 8.44 -10.63 6.85
CA GLU A 148 9.82 -10.26 6.65
C GLU A 148 10.25 -10.63 5.22
N ASN A 149 10.88 -9.69 4.52
CA ASN A 149 11.54 -9.90 3.22
C ASN A 149 10.67 -10.30 2.02
N PHE A 150 9.51 -9.67 1.84
CA PHE A 150 8.73 -9.83 0.59
C PHE A 150 9.44 -9.26 -0.66
N LEU A 151 10.55 -8.54 -0.52
CA LEU A 151 11.38 -8.07 -1.65
C LEU A 151 12.41 -9.10 -2.15
N GLY A 152 12.48 -10.30 -1.57
CA GLY A 152 13.40 -11.35 -2.02
C GLY A 152 14.89 -11.03 -1.85
N THR A 153 15.24 -10.09 -0.97
CA THR A 153 16.65 -9.77 -0.65
C THR A 153 17.14 -10.71 0.45
N THR A 154 17.99 -11.67 0.07
CA THR A 154 18.89 -12.43 0.97
C THR A 154 20.32 -11.98 0.78
#